data_AF-A0A9X4ATA5-F1
#
_entry.id   AF-A0A9X4ATA5-F1
#
_cell.length_a   1.000
_cell.length_b   1.000
_cell.length_c   1.000
_cell.angle_alpha   90.00
_cell.angle_beta   90.00
_cell.angle_gamma   90.00
#
_symmetry.space_group_name_H-M   'P 1'
#
loop_
_entity.id
_entity.type
_entity.pdbx_description
1 polymer ?
#
loop_
_entity_poly.entity_id
_entity_poly.type
_entity_poly.pdbx_seq_one_letter_code
_entity_poly.pdbx_strand_id
1 'polypeptide(L)'
;MKHTFDELLDIVYRYYPRGVGMVDGDLDVKLIHDSEEHARLAAARKKAATDERWHALRRRIEERFPEAPLMNHSLHLPTDSYDDACYSFTIHLPGAAQDRMLWGQVSFLVPYYLIHASCNIETVQEARKDCFTVKFQGLHFQVEGSPFDPRLVSNPDDERLKRVTTKRHVVTFDLLPEERPYAEWIAREIEATFGYEPMPPEIGAVLVPELATPHLPGENRLYDCLFSDHHTWVNPSPSDVPAPGAKVDASQLTEPFKAVLTVQAALVRIMWILSSKGSGALHVEMEMDGTLRKDELLGTLAWIRQLNESSPTPRDPAKGDLEAAVRAFEELLAAWEGDGAPSDAMVAWASNFLARWDVGENEASRED
;
A
#
# COMPACT_ATOMS: atom_id res chain seq x y z
N MET A 1 -2.64 35.64 1.62
CA MET A 1 -2.87 34.97 0.31
C MET A 1 -2.49 35.89 -0.82
N LYS A 2 -1.46 35.48 -1.56
CA LYS A 2 -0.87 36.15 -2.72
C LYS A 2 -1.62 35.90 -4.03
N HIS A 3 -2.38 34.81 -4.09
CA HIS A 3 -3.20 34.42 -5.24
C HIS A 3 -4.65 34.19 -4.78
N THR A 4 -5.57 34.51 -5.66
CA THR A 4 -6.96 34.07 -5.64
C THR A 4 -7.05 32.60 -6.04
N PHE A 5 -8.20 31.97 -5.77
CA PHE A 5 -8.43 30.59 -6.18
C PHE A 5 -8.33 30.40 -7.71
N ASP A 6 -8.91 31.32 -8.48
CA ASP A 6 -8.87 31.27 -9.95
C ASP A 6 -7.44 31.38 -10.48
N GLU A 7 -6.60 32.23 -9.88
CA GLU A 7 -5.18 32.33 -10.24
C GLU A 7 -4.40 31.04 -9.91
N LEU A 8 -4.74 30.35 -8.83
CA LEU A 8 -4.14 29.05 -8.49
C LEU A 8 -4.55 27.98 -9.50
N LEU A 9 -5.82 27.95 -9.92
CA LEU A 9 -6.30 27.05 -10.97
C LEU A 9 -5.58 27.30 -12.30
N ASP A 10 -5.45 28.57 -12.70
CA ASP A 10 -4.74 28.93 -13.92
C ASP A 10 -3.27 28.47 -13.90
N ILE A 11 -2.62 28.53 -12.73
CA ILE A 11 -1.27 27.99 -12.57
C ILE A 11 -1.28 26.46 -12.71
N VAL A 12 -2.20 25.76 -12.04
CA VAL A 12 -2.31 24.29 -12.15
C VAL A 12 -2.50 23.87 -13.61
N TYR A 13 -3.42 24.49 -14.35
CA TYR A 13 -3.69 24.14 -15.74
C TYR A 13 -2.56 24.47 -16.73
N ARG A 14 -1.53 25.20 -16.30
CA ARG A 14 -0.30 25.38 -17.08
C ARG A 14 0.63 24.18 -17.01
N TYR A 15 0.54 23.38 -15.95
CA TYR A 15 1.44 22.26 -15.65
C TYR A 15 0.75 20.89 -15.70
N TYR A 16 -0.57 20.86 -15.63
CA TYR A 16 -1.37 19.64 -15.71
C TYR A 16 -2.41 19.77 -16.83
N PRO A 17 -2.49 18.81 -17.76
CA PRO A 17 -3.35 18.95 -18.92
C PRO A 17 -4.83 18.71 -18.55
N ARG A 18 -5.72 19.51 -19.16
CA ARG A 18 -7.18 19.41 -18.97
C ARG A 18 -7.81 18.51 -20.01
N GLY A 19 -8.53 17.50 -19.58
CA GLY A 19 -9.29 16.60 -20.47
C GLY A 19 -8.44 15.85 -21.52
N VAL A 20 -7.11 15.85 -21.39
CA VAL A 20 -6.19 15.10 -22.25
C VAL A 20 -5.89 13.77 -21.59
N GLY A 21 -5.95 12.68 -22.34
CA GLY A 21 -5.61 11.35 -21.82
C GLY A 21 -6.80 10.59 -21.27
N MET A 22 -8.04 10.96 -21.60
CA MET A 22 -9.19 10.07 -21.42
C MET A 22 -9.61 9.51 -22.78
N VAL A 23 -9.34 8.22 -23.03
CA VAL A 23 -9.73 7.51 -24.26
C VAL A 23 -10.66 6.37 -23.85
N ASP A 24 -11.92 6.41 -24.32
CA ASP A 24 -12.96 5.42 -23.99
C ASP A 24 -13.24 5.24 -22.48
N GLY A 25 -12.92 6.25 -21.66
CA GLY A 25 -13.09 6.22 -20.20
C GLY A 25 -11.84 5.78 -19.43
N ASP A 26 -10.80 5.34 -20.14
CA ASP A 26 -9.51 4.95 -19.56
C ASP A 26 -8.46 6.06 -19.71
N LEU A 27 -7.55 6.10 -18.74
CA LEU A 27 -6.47 7.08 -18.69
C LEU A 27 -5.31 6.68 -19.60
N ASP A 28 -5.10 7.39 -20.70
CA ASP A 28 -3.91 7.32 -21.55
C ASP A 28 -2.77 8.15 -20.93
N VAL A 29 -2.04 7.49 -20.04
CA VAL A 29 -0.84 8.01 -19.36
C VAL A 29 0.21 8.51 -20.35
N LYS A 30 0.33 7.87 -21.53
CA LYS A 30 1.33 8.27 -22.52
C LYS A 30 0.98 9.63 -23.11
N LEU A 31 -0.29 9.87 -23.43
CA LEU A 31 -0.75 11.15 -23.96
C LEU A 31 -0.53 12.31 -22.96
N ILE A 32 -0.64 12.03 -21.66
CA ILE A 32 -0.33 13.00 -20.60
C ILE A 32 1.17 13.31 -20.56
N HIS A 33 2.04 12.29 -20.58
CA HIS A 33 3.49 12.49 -20.59
C HIS A 33 4.00 13.23 -21.85
N ASP A 34 3.32 13.04 -22.99
CA ASP A 34 3.64 13.71 -24.24
C ASP A 34 3.10 15.16 -24.32
N SER A 35 2.33 15.62 -23.30
CA SER A 35 1.75 16.97 -23.27
C SER A 35 2.77 18.08 -23.00
N GLU A 36 2.47 19.29 -23.48
CA GLU A 36 3.29 20.47 -23.19
C GLU A 36 3.27 20.82 -21.69
N GLU A 37 2.14 20.61 -21.03
CA GLU A 37 1.93 20.81 -19.60
C GLU A 37 2.90 19.96 -18.78
N HIS A 38 2.96 18.65 -19.07
CA HIS A 38 3.90 17.74 -18.41
C HIS A 38 5.36 18.12 -18.70
N ALA A 39 5.68 18.52 -19.92
CA ALA A 39 7.02 19.01 -20.27
C ALA A 39 7.41 20.26 -19.46
N ARG A 40 6.47 21.19 -19.23
CA ARG A 40 6.69 22.37 -18.37
C ARG A 40 6.93 21.95 -16.91
N LEU A 41 6.18 20.98 -16.40
CA LEU A 41 6.35 20.47 -15.03
C LEU A 41 7.71 19.78 -14.86
N ALA A 42 8.10 18.92 -15.81
CA ALA A 42 9.41 18.27 -15.82
C ALA A 42 10.56 19.29 -15.86
N ALA A 43 10.41 20.37 -16.66
CA ALA A 43 11.40 21.45 -16.69
C ALA A 43 11.47 22.22 -15.36
N ALA A 44 10.33 22.48 -14.72
CA ALA A 44 10.27 23.12 -13.41
C ALA A 44 10.95 22.26 -12.33
N ARG A 45 10.69 20.94 -12.31
CA ARG A 45 11.35 19.98 -11.41
C ARG A 45 12.87 19.94 -11.60
N LYS A 46 13.35 19.85 -12.85
CA LYS A 46 14.78 19.87 -13.18
C LYS A 46 15.46 21.17 -12.73
N LYS A 47 14.78 22.30 -12.90
CA LYS A 47 15.27 23.59 -12.39
C LYS A 47 15.31 23.61 -10.86
N ALA A 48 14.25 23.17 -10.20
CA ALA A 48 14.14 23.11 -8.75
C ALA A 48 15.25 22.23 -8.13
N ALA A 49 15.55 21.09 -8.75
CA ALA A 49 16.60 20.18 -8.28
C ALA A 49 18.01 20.80 -8.23
N THR A 50 18.22 21.96 -8.86
CA THR A 50 19.49 22.71 -8.86
C THR A 50 19.46 23.97 -8.00
N ASP A 51 18.37 24.23 -7.27
CA ASP A 51 18.22 25.42 -6.45
C ASP A 51 19.00 25.32 -5.14
N GLU A 52 20.12 26.02 -5.06
CA GLU A 52 20.97 26.09 -3.86
C GLU A 52 20.24 26.59 -2.61
N ARG A 53 19.15 27.35 -2.76
CA ARG A 53 18.35 27.80 -1.61
C ARG A 53 17.74 26.62 -0.86
N TRP A 54 17.29 25.59 -1.56
CA TRP A 54 16.76 24.36 -0.96
C TRP A 54 17.83 23.61 -0.18
N HIS A 55 19.01 23.41 -0.79
CA HIS A 55 20.13 22.75 -0.14
C HIS A 55 20.62 23.52 1.09
N ALA A 56 20.67 24.86 1.01
CA ALA A 56 21.01 25.71 2.13
C ALA A 56 19.97 25.64 3.27
N LEU A 57 18.67 25.64 2.96
CA LEU A 57 17.61 25.49 3.96
C LEU A 57 17.76 24.17 4.72
N ARG A 58 17.90 23.05 3.99
CA ARG A 58 18.07 21.73 4.58
C ARG A 58 19.26 21.65 5.54
N ARG A 59 20.43 22.16 5.14
CA ARG A 59 21.62 22.21 6.02
C ARG A 59 21.33 22.96 7.31
N ARG A 60 20.63 24.11 7.25
CA ARG A 60 20.28 24.87 8.46
C ARG A 60 19.30 24.11 9.35
N ILE A 61 18.34 23.37 8.78
CA ILE A 61 17.44 22.51 9.55
C ILE A 61 18.22 21.40 10.26
N GLU A 62 19.08 20.69 9.52
CA GLU A 62 19.93 19.61 10.06
C GLU A 62 20.90 20.13 11.15
N GLU A 63 21.49 21.32 10.96
CA GLU A 63 22.35 21.98 11.96
C GLU A 63 21.57 22.43 13.21
N ARG A 64 20.31 22.85 13.03
CA ARG A 64 19.48 23.35 14.13
C ARG A 64 18.95 22.22 15.01
N PHE A 65 18.60 21.09 14.40
CA PHE A 65 17.97 19.93 15.04
C PHE A 65 18.79 18.66 14.81
N PRO A 66 20.03 18.58 15.31
CA PRO A 66 20.89 17.41 15.13
C PRO A 66 20.30 16.12 15.72
N GLU A 67 19.37 16.24 16.67
CA GLU A 67 18.67 15.14 17.33
C GLU A 67 17.46 14.61 16.54
N ALA A 68 17.03 15.30 15.48
CA ALA A 68 15.83 14.99 14.73
C ALA A 68 16.19 14.69 13.26
N PRO A 69 16.34 13.41 12.87
CA PRO A 69 16.77 13.04 11.53
C PRO A 69 15.86 13.65 10.45
N LEU A 70 16.48 14.33 9.48
CA LEU A 70 15.81 14.89 8.32
C LEU A 70 15.93 13.92 7.13
N MET A 71 14.81 13.52 6.55
CA MET A 71 14.77 12.74 5.31
C MET A 71 14.40 13.66 4.14
N ASN A 72 15.22 13.67 3.10
CA ASN A 72 14.94 14.44 1.89
C ASN A 72 14.17 13.60 0.86
N HIS A 73 12.91 13.96 0.65
CA HIS A 73 12.05 13.31 -0.35
C HIS A 73 12.23 13.91 -1.75
N SER A 74 12.90 15.07 -1.87
CA SER A 74 13.11 15.77 -3.15
C SER A 74 14.22 15.20 -4.04
N LEU A 75 14.83 14.05 -3.67
CA LEU A 75 15.93 13.46 -4.44
C LEU A 75 15.51 12.99 -5.84
N HIS A 76 14.21 12.74 -6.03
CA HIS A 76 13.63 12.30 -7.29
C HIS A 76 13.27 13.45 -8.24
N LEU A 77 13.38 14.73 -7.84
CA LEU A 77 13.01 15.85 -8.73
C LEU A 77 13.74 15.85 -10.10
N PRO A 78 15.01 15.40 -10.23
CA PRO A 78 15.63 15.26 -11.55
C PRO A 78 15.04 14.15 -12.43
N THR A 79 14.30 13.19 -11.85
CA THR A 79 13.76 12.02 -12.53
C THR A 79 12.34 12.28 -13.00
N ASP A 80 11.96 11.71 -14.14
CA ASP A 80 10.60 11.87 -14.69
C ASP A 80 9.60 10.89 -14.01
N SER A 81 9.84 10.49 -12.75
CA SER A 81 9.13 9.38 -12.08
C SER A 81 7.91 9.76 -11.24
N TYR A 82 7.79 11.03 -10.82
CA TYR A 82 6.69 11.49 -9.95
C TYR A 82 6.27 12.91 -10.32
N ASP A 83 4.96 13.20 -10.30
CA ASP A 83 4.41 14.52 -10.68
C ASP A 83 4.46 15.57 -9.55
N ASP A 84 5.47 15.48 -8.68
CA ASP A 84 5.70 16.41 -7.58
C ASP A 84 5.96 17.84 -8.09
N ALA A 85 5.33 18.80 -7.43
CA ALA A 85 5.40 20.25 -7.67
C ALA A 85 6.09 21.01 -6.51
N CYS A 86 6.73 20.30 -5.59
CA CYS A 86 7.38 20.87 -4.41
C CYS A 86 8.73 20.23 -4.04
N TYR A 87 9.48 20.95 -3.23
CA TYR A 87 10.48 20.34 -2.37
C TYR A 87 9.79 19.76 -1.14
N SER A 88 10.16 18.53 -0.74
CA SER A 88 9.61 17.84 0.41
C SER A 88 10.70 17.22 1.30
N PHE A 89 10.48 17.26 2.62
CA PHE A 89 11.28 16.56 3.63
C PHE A 89 10.39 16.08 4.79
N THR A 90 10.87 15.09 5.54
CA THR A 90 10.33 14.72 6.86
C THR A 90 11.34 14.91 7.97
N ILE A 91 10.86 15.14 9.18
CA ILE A 91 11.65 15.18 10.41
C ILE A 91 11.02 14.24 11.44
N HIS A 92 11.85 13.35 11.99
CA HIS A 92 11.47 12.46 13.09
C HIS A 92 11.82 13.13 14.41
N LEU A 93 10.81 13.62 15.13
CA LEU A 93 11.04 14.36 16.37
C LEU A 93 11.35 13.41 17.55
N PRO A 94 12.32 13.75 18.42
CA PRO A 94 12.65 12.93 19.57
C PRO A 94 11.47 12.92 20.57
N GLY A 95 11.03 11.72 20.94
CA GLY A 95 9.92 11.56 21.89
C GLY A 95 8.53 11.82 21.32
N ALA A 96 8.40 12.06 20.01
CA ALA A 96 7.11 11.92 19.36
C ALA A 96 6.59 10.49 19.57
N ALA A 97 5.28 10.35 19.80
CA ALA A 97 4.65 9.03 19.85
C ALA A 97 5.06 8.23 18.60
N GLN A 98 5.37 6.94 18.78
CA GLN A 98 5.77 6.04 17.69
C GLN A 98 4.81 6.24 16.50
N ASP A 99 5.39 6.48 15.32
CA ASP A 99 4.73 6.74 14.02
C ASP A 99 4.32 8.17 13.68
N ARG A 100 4.66 9.19 14.49
CA ARG A 100 4.37 10.60 14.14
C ARG A 100 5.59 11.34 13.60
N MET A 101 5.43 11.98 12.44
CA MET A 101 6.49 12.70 11.73
C MET A 101 6.01 14.08 11.30
N LEU A 102 6.91 15.06 11.30
CA LEU A 102 6.64 16.39 10.75
C LEU A 102 7.08 16.44 9.29
N TRP A 103 6.20 16.88 8.41
CA TRP A 103 6.46 17.11 6.99
C TRP A 103 6.60 18.59 6.71
N GLY A 104 7.55 18.92 5.84
CA GLY A 104 7.67 20.25 5.24
C GLY A 104 7.64 20.12 3.73
N GLN A 105 6.76 20.90 3.08
CA GLN A 105 6.65 20.96 1.63
C GLN A 105 6.70 22.41 1.16
N VAL A 106 7.49 22.71 0.13
CA VAL A 106 7.70 24.06 -0.41
C VAL A 106 7.47 24.01 -1.91
N SER A 107 6.36 24.55 -2.40
CA SER A 107 6.04 24.50 -3.83
C SER A 107 7.05 25.31 -4.63
N PHE A 108 7.54 24.78 -5.75
CA PHE A 108 8.34 25.59 -6.68
C PHE A 108 7.49 26.17 -7.83
N LEU A 109 6.19 25.87 -7.87
CA LEU A 109 5.24 26.44 -8.83
C LEU A 109 4.58 27.71 -8.29
N VAL A 110 4.33 27.77 -6.97
CA VAL A 110 3.63 28.86 -6.30
C VAL A 110 4.35 29.27 -5.01
N PRO A 111 4.20 30.52 -4.52
CA PRO A 111 4.94 30.99 -3.36
C PRO A 111 4.30 30.58 -2.03
N TYR A 112 4.01 29.29 -1.90
CA TYR A 112 3.37 28.68 -0.74
C TYR A 112 4.15 27.50 -0.19
N TYR A 113 3.96 27.23 1.10
CA TYR A 113 4.50 26.06 1.78
C TYR A 113 3.45 25.40 2.68
N LEU A 114 3.70 24.14 3.03
CA LEU A 114 2.94 23.35 4.00
C LEU A 114 3.88 22.85 5.08
N ILE A 115 3.40 22.89 6.32
CA ILE A 115 3.98 22.13 7.43
C ILE A 115 2.83 21.41 8.11
N HIS A 116 2.90 20.09 8.16
CA HIS A 116 1.87 19.25 8.75
C HIS A 116 2.50 18.04 9.44
N ALA A 117 1.75 17.38 10.30
CA ALA A 117 2.16 16.09 10.84
C ALA A 117 1.54 14.97 10.01
N SER A 118 2.24 13.84 9.95
CA SER A 118 1.70 12.56 9.51
C SER A 118 1.77 11.59 10.67
N CYS A 119 0.68 10.87 10.95
CA CYS A 119 0.68 9.82 11.97
C CYS A 119 -0.24 8.67 11.62
N ASN A 120 0.08 7.49 12.15
CA ASN A 120 -0.88 6.40 12.21
C ASN A 120 -1.82 6.63 13.39
N ILE A 121 -3.12 6.71 13.09
CA ILE A 121 -4.16 6.62 14.12
C ILE A 121 -4.77 5.24 14.11
N GLU A 122 -5.09 4.73 15.29
CA GLU A 122 -5.90 3.52 15.41
C GLU A 122 -7.37 3.90 15.43
N THR A 123 -8.13 3.41 14.46
CA THR A 123 -9.59 3.52 14.44
C THR A 123 -10.22 2.17 14.69
N VAL A 124 -11.23 2.15 15.55
CA VAL A 124 -12.03 0.95 15.79
C VAL A 124 -13.29 1.03 14.94
N GLN A 125 -13.45 0.09 14.02
CA GLN A 125 -14.60 0.00 13.12
C GLN A 125 -15.35 -1.31 13.36
N GLU A 126 -16.65 -1.36 13.01
CA GLU A 126 -17.39 -2.62 12.96
C GLU A 126 -16.84 -3.47 11.81
N ALA A 127 -16.49 -4.72 12.09
CA ALA A 127 -15.95 -5.62 11.09
C ALA A 127 -16.99 -5.91 10.00
N ARG A 128 -16.51 -6.12 8.76
CA ARG A 128 -17.36 -6.71 7.72
C ARG A 128 -17.89 -8.07 8.17
N LYS A 129 -19.15 -8.34 7.81
CA LYS A 129 -19.89 -9.57 8.18
C LYS A 129 -19.83 -10.63 7.08
N ASP A 130 -19.24 -10.29 5.94
CA ASP A 130 -19.19 -11.10 4.72
C ASP A 130 -17.75 -11.50 4.35
N CYS A 131 -16.73 -11.03 5.06
CA CYS A 131 -15.37 -11.52 4.91
C CYS A 131 -14.55 -11.45 6.21
N PHE A 132 -13.50 -12.26 6.28
CA PHE A 132 -12.49 -12.18 7.32
C PHE A 132 -11.11 -12.59 6.80
N THR A 133 -10.06 -12.25 7.55
CA THR A 133 -8.68 -12.60 7.24
C THR A 133 -8.13 -13.55 8.27
N VAL A 134 -7.27 -14.48 7.86
CA VAL A 134 -6.57 -15.39 8.76
C VAL A 134 -5.13 -15.59 8.32
N LYS A 135 -4.20 -15.52 9.27
CA LYS A 135 -2.81 -15.96 9.07
C LYS A 135 -2.71 -17.44 9.44
N PHE A 136 -2.34 -18.29 8.48
CA PHE A 136 -2.25 -19.73 8.67
C PHE A 136 -0.99 -20.27 7.98
N GLN A 137 -0.12 -20.95 8.74
CA GLN A 137 1.14 -21.51 8.23
C GLN A 137 2.01 -20.48 7.47
N GLY A 138 2.15 -19.28 8.03
CA GLY A 138 2.91 -18.18 7.43
C GLY A 138 2.22 -17.46 6.24
N LEU A 139 1.09 -17.96 5.76
CA LEU A 139 0.31 -17.38 4.66
C LEU A 139 -0.86 -16.54 5.16
N HIS A 140 -1.28 -15.55 4.36
CA HIS A 140 -2.45 -14.70 4.62
C HIS A 140 -3.59 -15.09 3.69
N PHE A 141 -4.74 -15.45 4.26
CA PHE A 141 -5.95 -15.80 3.53
C PHE A 141 -7.02 -14.74 3.76
N GLN A 142 -7.65 -14.27 2.67
CA GLN A 142 -8.88 -13.50 2.70
C GLN A 142 -10.04 -14.47 2.41
N VAL A 143 -10.92 -14.64 3.38
CA VAL A 143 -12.03 -15.58 3.30
C VAL A 143 -13.32 -14.80 3.02
N GLU A 144 -13.94 -15.05 1.88
CA GLU A 144 -15.28 -14.61 1.52
C GLU A 144 -16.30 -15.46 2.29
N GLY A 145 -16.50 -15.08 3.55
CA GLY A 145 -17.40 -15.78 4.46
C GLY A 145 -17.60 -14.96 5.72
N SER A 146 -18.71 -15.21 6.40
CA SER A 146 -18.97 -14.55 7.67
C SER A 146 -18.01 -15.08 8.75
N PRO A 147 -17.29 -14.22 9.48
CA PRO A 147 -16.54 -14.66 10.67
C PRO A 147 -17.47 -15.18 11.78
N PHE A 148 -18.77 -14.96 11.65
CA PHE A 148 -19.82 -15.47 12.54
C PHE A 148 -20.39 -16.82 12.05
N ASP A 149 -19.86 -17.40 10.98
CA ASP A 149 -20.28 -18.72 10.50
C ASP A 149 -19.65 -19.84 11.36
N PRO A 150 -20.44 -20.63 12.11
CA PRO A 150 -19.93 -21.71 12.95
C PRO A 150 -19.29 -22.86 12.16
N ARG A 151 -19.43 -22.87 10.82
CA ARG A 151 -18.71 -23.83 9.95
C ARG A 151 -17.25 -23.45 9.78
N LEU A 152 -16.92 -22.16 9.87
CA LEU A 152 -15.58 -21.62 9.64
C LEU A 152 -14.87 -21.27 10.95
N VAL A 153 -15.60 -20.72 11.93
CA VAL A 153 -15.08 -20.24 13.21
C VAL A 153 -15.70 -20.99 14.38
N SER A 154 -14.86 -21.52 15.27
CA SER A 154 -15.25 -22.33 16.43
C SER A 154 -15.96 -21.54 17.54
N ASN A 155 -15.71 -20.23 17.64
CA ASN A 155 -16.38 -19.33 18.58
C ASN A 155 -16.91 -18.08 17.86
N PRO A 156 -18.01 -18.18 17.10
CA PRO A 156 -18.52 -17.08 16.29
C PRO A 156 -19.04 -15.91 17.14
N ASP A 157 -19.40 -16.12 18.41
CA ASP A 157 -19.92 -15.07 19.30
C ASP A 157 -18.83 -14.21 19.96
N ASP A 158 -17.54 -14.41 19.63
CA ASP A 158 -16.45 -13.62 20.18
C ASP A 158 -16.62 -12.13 19.79
N GLU A 159 -16.81 -11.27 20.78
CA GLU A 159 -16.95 -9.82 20.60
C GLU A 159 -15.75 -9.20 19.87
N ARG A 160 -14.57 -9.83 19.91
CA ARG A 160 -13.38 -9.40 19.16
C ARG A 160 -13.57 -9.49 17.66
N LEU A 161 -14.44 -10.37 17.17
CA LEU A 161 -14.74 -10.51 15.73
C LEU A 161 -15.62 -9.37 15.22
N LYS A 162 -16.35 -8.68 16.11
CA LYS A 162 -17.25 -7.59 15.75
C LYS A 162 -16.54 -6.27 15.48
N ARG A 163 -15.30 -6.11 15.95
CA ARG A 163 -14.55 -4.86 15.86
C ARG A 163 -13.15 -5.09 15.37
N VAL A 164 -12.76 -4.33 14.35
CA VAL A 164 -11.38 -4.33 13.85
C VAL A 164 -10.74 -3.01 14.19
N THR A 165 -9.57 -3.08 14.83
CA THR A 165 -8.67 -1.94 14.94
C THR A 165 -7.86 -1.85 13.67
N THR A 166 -8.04 -0.75 12.95
CA THR A 166 -7.26 -0.43 11.76
C THR A 166 -6.29 0.69 12.08
N LYS A 167 -5.03 0.50 11.69
CA LYS A 167 -4.07 1.60 11.61
C LYS A 167 -4.35 2.36 10.33
N ARG A 168 -4.61 3.65 10.44
CA ARG A 168 -4.84 4.54 9.32
C ARG A 168 -3.79 5.64 9.34
N HIS A 169 -3.10 5.81 8.23
CA HIS A 169 -2.22 6.96 8.04
C HIS A 169 -3.08 8.22 7.84
N VAL A 170 -2.82 9.26 8.62
CA VAL A 170 -3.55 10.54 8.58
C VAL A 170 -2.59 11.70 8.55
N VAL A 171 -2.91 12.69 7.72
CA VAL A 171 -2.27 14.01 7.69
C VAL A 171 -3.09 14.98 8.54
N THR A 172 -2.42 15.76 9.38
CA THR A 172 -3.08 16.81 10.18
C THR A 172 -2.24 18.07 10.29
N PHE A 173 -2.91 19.22 10.20
CA PHE A 173 -2.32 20.53 10.49
C PHE A 173 -2.40 20.89 11.99
N ASP A 174 -3.12 20.09 12.78
CA ASP A 174 -3.18 20.23 14.24
C ASP A 174 -1.93 19.61 14.87
N LEU A 175 -0.91 20.45 14.99
CA LEU A 175 0.38 20.09 15.57
C LEU A 175 0.30 20.00 17.11
N LEU A 176 0.91 18.95 17.66
CA LEU A 176 1.06 18.75 19.09
C LEU A 176 1.98 19.81 19.71
N PRO A 177 1.87 20.10 21.01
CA PRO A 177 2.72 21.10 21.68
C PRO A 177 4.23 20.88 21.48
N GLU A 178 4.66 19.64 21.36
CA GLU A 178 6.06 19.25 21.15
C GLU A 178 6.53 19.52 19.71
N GLU A 179 5.61 19.52 18.74
CA GLU A 179 5.89 19.70 17.30
C GLU A 179 5.95 21.16 16.90
N ARG A 180 5.13 22.00 17.55
CA ARG A 180 4.98 23.43 17.23
C ARG A 180 6.31 24.19 17.22
N PRO A 181 7.23 24.03 18.20
CA PRO A 181 8.50 24.77 18.18
C PRO A 181 9.36 24.47 16.94
N TYR A 182 9.34 23.22 16.46
CA TYR A 182 10.06 22.81 15.25
C TYR A 182 9.37 23.39 14.01
N ALA A 183 8.06 23.18 13.89
CA ALA A 183 7.27 23.69 12.78
C ALA A 183 7.37 25.22 12.62
N GLU A 184 7.26 25.97 13.72
CA GLU A 184 7.38 27.43 13.71
C GLU A 184 8.78 27.90 13.30
N TRP A 185 9.84 27.20 13.71
CA TRP A 185 11.20 27.56 13.31
C TRP A 185 11.42 27.27 11.83
N ILE A 186 10.98 26.11 11.36
CA ILE A 186 11.08 25.73 9.95
C ILE A 186 10.26 26.69 9.07
N ALA A 187 9.05 27.05 9.49
CA ALA A 187 8.20 28.03 8.82
C ALA A 187 8.96 29.35 8.61
N ARG A 188 9.53 29.91 9.68
CA ARG A 188 10.33 31.14 9.60
C ARG A 188 11.53 31.01 8.66
N GLU A 189 12.20 29.86 8.64
CA GLU A 189 13.33 29.63 7.74
C GLU A 189 12.90 29.49 6.27
N ILE A 190 11.76 28.84 5.99
CA ILE A 190 11.18 28.79 4.65
C ILE A 190 10.81 30.20 4.19
N GLU A 191 10.12 30.97 5.04
CA GLU A 191 9.73 32.35 4.77
C GLU A 191 10.95 33.26 4.53
N ALA A 192 12.01 33.12 5.32
CA ALA A 192 13.25 33.86 5.12
C ALA A 192 13.99 33.47 3.83
N THR A 193 13.93 32.19 3.44
CA THR A 193 14.65 31.66 2.26
C THR A 193 13.94 31.98 0.95
N PHE A 194 12.62 31.81 0.93
CA PHE A 194 11.82 31.86 -0.29
C PHE A 194 10.87 33.06 -0.34
N GLY A 195 10.62 33.73 0.79
CA GLY A 195 9.62 34.79 0.91
C GLY A 195 8.19 34.27 0.79
N TYR A 196 7.94 32.98 1.05
CA TYR A 196 6.65 32.32 0.86
C TYR A 196 5.70 32.53 2.04
N GLU A 197 4.46 32.09 1.93
CA GLU A 197 3.47 32.10 3.02
C GLU A 197 2.80 30.71 3.15
N PRO A 198 2.27 30.34 4.32
CA PRO A 198 1.60 29.05 4.47
C PRO A 198 0.32 29.02 3.63
N MET A 199 0.06 27.90 2.95
CA MET A 199 -1.22 27.73 2.25
C MET A 199 -2.33 27.37 3.25
N PRO A 200 -3.49 28.06 3.22
CA PRO A 200 -4.62 27.69 4.06
C PRO A 200 -5.20 26.31 3.68
N PRO A 201 -5.48 25.42 4.66
CA PRO A 201 -6.12 24.12 4.42
C PRO A 201 -7.44 24.20 3.65
N GLU A 202 -8.23 25.24 3.89
CA GLU A 202 -9.53 25.45 3.26
C GLU A 202 -9.40 25.71 1.75
N ILE A 203 -8.24 26.19 1.30
CA ILE A 203 -7.95 26.45 -0.12
C ILE A 203 -7.26 25.23 -0.73
N GLY A 204 -6.24 24.70 -0.06
CA GLY A 204 -5.49 23.55 -0.58
C GLY A 204 -6.33 22.29 -0.77
N ALA A 205 -7.37 22.10 0.05
CA ALA A 205 -8.29 20.98 -0.05
C ALA A 205 -9.36 21.15 -1.14
N VAL A 206 -9.45 22.29 -1.84
CA VAL A 206 -10.47 22.50 -2.88
C VAL A 206 -10.17 21.63 -4.10
N LEU A 207 -11.23 21.05 -4.67
CA LEU A 207 -11.14 20.22 -5.87
C LEU A 207 -10.77 21.05 -7.10
N VAL A 208 -9.89 20.49 -7.92
CA VAL A 208 -9.50 20.99 -9.23
C VAL A 208 -10.23 20.16 -10.29
N PRO A 209 -11.17 20.77 -11.05
CA PRO A 209 -11.95 20.04 -12.02
C PRO A 209 -11.12 19.68 -13.26
N GLU A 210 -11.52 18.59 -13.93
CA GLU A 210 -11.09 18.21 -15.28
C GLU A 210 -9.59 17.95 -15.47
N LEU A 211 -8.89 17.56 -14.41
CA LEU A 211 -7.50 17.13 -14.51
C LEU A 211 -7.38 15.67 -14.93
N ALA A 212 -6.36 15.41 -15.73
CA ALA A 212 -5.91 14.07 -16.07
C ALA A 212 -4.45 13.91 -15.64
N THR A 213 -4.19 13.05 -14.66
CA THR A 213 -2.82 12.69 -14.27
C THR A 213 -2.72 11.17 -14.06
N PRO A 214 -1.57 10.55 -14.36
CA PRO A 214 -1.35 9.10 -14.21
C PRO A 214 -1.64 8.56 -12.81
N HIS A 215 -1.46 9.41 -11.80
CA HIS A 215 -1.53 9.05 -10.39
C HIS A 215 -2.77 9.60 -9.66
N LEU A 216 -3.55 10.48 -10.29
CA LEU A 216 -4.76 11.08 -9.73
C LEU A 216 -5.97 11.02 -10.69
N PRO A 217 -6.46 9.83 -11.07
CA PRO A 217 -7.75 9.74 -11.74
C PRO A 217 -8.87 10.14 -10.74
N GLY A 218 -9.51 11.31 -10.95
CA GLY A 218 -10.70 11.73 -10.18
C GLY A 218 -10.62 13.12 -9.50
N GLU A 219 -11.10 13.18 -8.26
CA GLU A 219 -11.22 14.39 -7.40
C GLU A 219 -9.85 14.92 -6.93
N ASN A 220 -9.11 15.51 -7.86
CA ASN A 220 -7.83 16.17 -7.61
C ASN A 220 -7.99 17.41 -6.73
N ARG A 221 -7.05 17.71 -5.83
CA ARG A 221 -7.03 18.93 -5.02
C ARG A 221 -5.87 19.84 -5.38
N LEU A 222 -5.97 21.10 -4.97
CA LEU A 222 -4.85 22.05 -5.12
C LEU A 222 -3.58 21.56 -4.41
N TYR A 223 -3.69 20.84 -3.29
CA TYR A 223 -2.53 20.23 -2.64
C TYR A 223 -1.83 19.18 -3.50
N ASP A 224 -2.59 18.31 -4.17
CA ASP A 224 -2.02 17.27 -5.04
C ASP A 224 -1.26 17.90 -6.21
N CYS A 225 -1.79 18.99 -6.75
CA CYS A 225 -1.24 19.65 -7.95
C CYS A 225 -0.10 20.64 -7.65
N LEU A 226 -0.15 21.33 -6.52
CA LEU A 226 0.84 22.37 -6.17
C LEU A 226 1.96 21.85 -5.27
N PHE A 227 1.77 20.68 -4.68
CA PHE A 227 2.74 20.03 -3.81
C PHE A 227 3.02 18.59 -4.24
N SER A 228 2.27 17.62 -3.73
CA SER A 228 2.51 16.20 -3.96
C SER A 228 1.22 15.41 -3.74
N ASP A 229 1.01 14.40 -4.57
CA ASP A 229 -0.10 13.45 -4.52
C ASP A 229 0.12 12.29 -3.55
N HIS A 230 1.31 12.19 -2.96
CA HIS A 230 1.66 11.13 -2.01
C HIS A 230 0.90 11.20 -0.68
N HIS A 231 0.11 12.24 -0.46
CA HIS A 231 -0.58 12.50 0.80
C HIS A 231 -2.09 12.47 0.63
N THR A 232 -2.77 11.71 1.47
CA THR A 232 -4.22 11.77 1.56
C THR A 232 -4.62 12.99 2.41
N TRP A 233 -4.78 14.15 1.75
CA TRP A 233 -5.01 15.44 2.39
C TRP A 233 -6.37 15.62 3.06
N VAL A 234 -7.36 14.85 2.60
CA VAL A 234 -8.71 14.86 3.17
C VAL A 234 -9.02 13.47 3.67
N ASN A 235 -9.53 13.41 4.90
CA ASN A 235 -10.09 12.18 5.40
C ASN A 235 -11.29 11.80 4.51
N PRO A 236 -11.28 10.68 3.76
CA PRO A 236 -12.55 9.99 3.55
C PRO A 236 -13.21 9.85 4.92
N SER A 237 -14.51 10.15 4.97
CA SER A 237 -15.30 9.87 6.17
C SER A 237 -15.03 8.42 6.57
N PRO A 238 -14.99 8.08 7.87
CA PRO A 238 -14.88 6.67 8.29
C PRO A 238 -15.90 5.75 7.60
N SER A 239 -16.99 6.29 7.03
CA SER A 239 -17.98 5.59 6.21
C SER A 239 -17.54 5.26 4.77
N ASP A 240 -16.54 5.94 4.23
CA ASP A 240 -16.19 5.88 2.80
C ASP A 240 -15.02 4.90 2.53
N VAL A 241 -14.34 4.46 3.59
CA VAL A 241 -13.38 3.36 3.52
C VAL A 241 -14.13 2.08 3.88
N PRO A 242 -14.19 1.07 3.00
CA PRO A 242 -14.80 -0.21 3.33
C PRO A 242 -14.17 -0.75 4.62
N ALA A 243 -14.99 -1.04 5.62
CA ALA A 243 -14.50 -1.66 6.84
C ALA A 243 -13.78 -2.97 6.47
N PRO A 244 -12.59 -3.27 7.02
CA PRO A 244 -11.94 -4.52 6.72
C PRO A 244 -12.72 -5.71 7.29
N GLY A 245 -12.47 -6.89 6.72
CA GLY A 245 -12.89 -8.15 7.32
C GLY A 245 -12.31 -8.34 8.72
N ALA A 246 -12.99 -9.12 9.56
CA ALA A 246 -12.49 -9.47 10.88
C ALA A 246 -11.11 -10.15 10.77
N LYS A 247 -10.23 -9.98 11.77
CA LYS A 247 -9.01 -10.79 11.88
C LYS A 247 -9.29 -11.99 12.78
N VAL A 248 -9.28 -13.19 12.21
CA VAL A 248 -9.54 -14.43 12.94
C VAL A 248 -8.21 -15.14 13.20
N ASP A 249 -7.97 -15.49 14.45
CA ASP A 249 -6.79 -16.30 14.81
C ASP A 249 -6.97 -17.74 14.33
N ALA A 250 -5.92 -18.36 13.82
CA ALA A 250 -5.95 -19.74 13.33
C ALA A 250 -6.47 -20.74 14.40
N SER A 251 -6.22 -20.49 15.69
CA SER A 251 -6.73 -21.30 16.80
C SER A 251 -8.25 -21.24 16.96
N GLN A 252 -8.89 -20.17 16.47
CA GLN A 252 -10.34 -20.00 16.48
C GLN A 252 -11.04 -20.65 15.29
N LEU A 253 -10.31 -21.16 14.30
CA LEU A 253 -10.93 -21.86 13.17
C LEU A 253 -11.44 -23.24 13.57
N THR A 254 -12.46 -23.73 12.84
CA THR A 254 -12.91 -25.12 12.99
C THR A 254 -11.90 -26.09 12.38
N GLU A 255 -11.84 -27.33 12.89
CA GLU A 255 -10.96 -28.36 12.31
C GLU A 255 -11.23 -28.64 10.82
N PRO A 256 -12.50 -28.74 10.36
CA PRO A 256 -12.79 -28.87 8.92
C PRO A 256 -12.25 -27.70 8.10
N PHE A 257 -12.30 -26.47 8.62
CA PHE A 257 -11.82 -25.32 7.88
C PHE A 257 -10.28 -25.23 7.90
N LYS A 258 -9.62 -25.59 9.00
CA LYS A 258 -8.16 -25.77 9.01
C LYS A 258 -7.69 -26.80 7.99
N ALA A 259 -8.44 -27.89 7.80
CA ALA A 259 -8.15 -28.89 6.78
C ALA A 259 -8.20 -28.31 5.37
N VAL A 260 -9.20 -27.48 5.07
CA VAL A 260 -9.30 -26.71 3.81
C VAL A 260 -8.07 -25.82 3.61
N LEU A 261 -7.75 -24.97 4.61
CA LEU A 261 -6.60 -24.06 4.54
C LEU A 261 -5.27 -24.80 4.39
N THR A 262 -5.14 -25.99 4.98
CA THR A 262 -3.92 -26.82 4.88
C THR A 262 -3.68 -27.27 3.44
N VAL A 263 -4.73 -27.74 2.75
CA VAL A 263 -4.64 -28.15 1.35
C VAL A 263 -4.33 -26.93 0.46
N GLN A 264 -5.01 -25.81 0.66
CA GLN A 264 -4.72 -24.58 -0.10
C GLN A 264 -3.30 -24.08 0.12
N ALA A 265 -2.83 -24.02 1.37
CA ALA A 265 -1.47 -23.59 1.71
C ALA A 265 -0.40 -24.40 0.98
N ALA A 266 -0.59 -25.72 0.86
CA ALA A 266 0.34 -26.59 0.11
C ALA A 266 0.39 -26.21 -1.38
N LEU A 267 -0.76 -25.97 -2.02
CA LEU A 267 -0.82 -25.58 -3.43
C LEU A 267 -0.22 -24.19 -3.67
N VAL A 268 -0.49 -23.23 -2.78
CA VAL A 268 0.12 -21.89 -2.82
C VAL A 268 1.64 -21.99 -2.71
N ARG A 269 2.13 -22.83 -1.80
CA ARG A 269 3.56 -23.04 -1.61
C ARG A 269 4.21 -23.65 -2.87
N ILE A 270 3.54 -24.60 -3.53
CA ILE A 270 3.99 -25.15 -4.83
C ILE A 270 4.08 -24.05 -5.89
N MET A 271 3.03 -23.25 -6.03
CA MET A 271 3.00 -22.12 -6.99
C MET A 271 4.12 -21.12 -6.71
N TRP A 272 4.36 -20.81 -5.44
CA TRP A 272 5.43 -19.89 -5.04
C TRP A 272 6.81 -20.44 -5.41
N ILE A 273 7.10 -21.70 -5.10
CA ILE A 273 8.36 -22.36 -5.46
C ILE A 273 8.61 -22.27 -6.97
N LEU A 274 7.57 -22.51 -7.79
CA LEU A 274 7.67 -22.44 -9.25
C LEU A 274 7.80 -21.01 -9.81
N SER A 275 7.18 -20.03 -9.15
CA SER A 275 7.11 -18.65 -9.63
C SER A 275 8.32 -17.80 -9.22
N SER A 276 9.08 -18.23 -8.19
CA SER A 276 10.21 -17.48 -7.63
C SER A 276 11.45 -17.44 -8.55
N LYS A 277 11.38 -16.69 -9.65
CA LYS A 277 12.54 -16.03 -10.25
C LYS A 277 12.69 -14.64 -9.61
N GLY A 278 13.48 -14.53 -8.54
CA GLY A 278 13.92 -13.24 -7.99
C GLY A 278 13.27 -12.84 -6.67
N SER A 279 14.08 -12.22 -5.81
CA SER A 279 13.82 -11.87 -4.42
C SER A 279 12.64 -10.91 -4.21
N GLY A 280 11.75 -11.27 -3.27
CA GLY A 280 10.76 -10.38 -2.67
C GLY A 280 9.80 -11.18 -1.81
N ALA A 281 9.51 -10.72 -0.60
CA ALA A 281 8.41 -11.26 0.20
C ALA A 281 7.10 -10.99 -0.55
N LEU A 282 6.63 -11.98 -1.31
CA LEU A 282 5.35 -11.88 -2.00
C LEU A 282 4.26 -12.08 -0.94
N HIS A 283 3.55 -11.00 -0.60
CA HIS A 283 2.30 -11.10 0.12
C HIS A 283 1.27 -11.73 -0.83
N VAL A 284 1.09 -13.05 -0.75
CA VAL A 284 0.03 -13.73 -1.48
C VAL A 284 -1.23 -13.64 -0.63
N GLU A 285 -2.10 -12.70 -0.98
CA GLU A 285 -3.47 -12.67 -0.49
C GLU A 285 -4.30 -13.60 -1.38
N MET A 286 -4.89 -14.63 -0.79
CA MET A 286 -5.75 -15.58 -1.48
C MET A 286 -7.20 -15.35 -1.07
N GLU A 287 -8.05 -15.05 -2.04
CA GLU A 287 -9.49 -14.98 -1.87
C GLU A 287 -10.10 -16.39 -1.99
N MET A 288 -10.91 -16.80 -1.01
CA MET A 288 -11.60 -18.09 -1.03
C MET A 288 -12.92 -18.06 -0.26
N ASP A 289 -13.92 -18.85 -0.64
CA ASP A 289 -15.27 -18.85 -0.05
C ASP A 289 -15.44 -19.75 1.19
N GLY A 290 -14.34 -20.29 1.71
CA GLY A 290 -14.35 -21.24 2.83
C GLY A 290 -14.43 -22.71 2.42
N THR A 291 -14.60 -23.02 1.14
CA THR A 291 -14.74 -24.39 0.64
C THR A 291 -13.66 -24.77 -0.39
N LEU A 292 -13.44 -26.08 -0.55
CA LEU A 292 -12.69 -26.58 -1.71
C LEU A 292 -13.70 -27.03 -2.76
N ARG A 293 -13.40 -26.70 -4.02
CA ARG A 293 -14.13 -27.22 -5.18
C ARG A 293 -13.19 -27.95 -6.11
N LYS A 294 -13.66 -29.08 -6.64
CA LYS A 294 -12.78 -29.97 -7.41
C LYS A 294 -12.32 -29.32 -8.71
N ASP A 295 -13.19 -28.57 -9.36
CA ASP A 295 -12.90 -27.80 -10.57
C ASP A 295 -11.87 -26.68 -10.33
N GLU A 296 -12.00 -25.93 -9.23
CA GLU A 296 -11.02 -24.90 -8.83
C GLU A 296 -9.64 -25.52 -8.58
N LEU A 297 -9.58 -26.63 -7.85
CA LEU A 297 -8.33 -27.35 -7.60
C LEU A 297 -7.69 -27.87 -8.89
N LEU A 298 -8.49 -28.39 -9.83
CA LEU A 298 -8.02 -28.80 -11.15
C LEU A 298 -7.48 -27.60 -11.96
N GLY A 299 -8.14 -26.44 -11.87
CA GLY A 299 -7.68 -25.19 -12.48
C GLY A 299 -6.32 -24.75 -11.93
N THR A 300 -6.17 -24.74 -10.61
CA THR A 300 -4.90 -24.42 -9.93
C THR A 300 -3.79 -25.40 -10.34
N LEU A 301 -4.08 -26.70 -10.42
CA LEU A 301 -3.12 -27.70 -10.88
C LEU A 301 -2.71 -27.50 -12.35
N ALA A 302 -3.65 -27.16 -13.22
CA ALA A 302 -3.33 -26.83 -14.61
C ALA A 302 -2.38 -25.62 -14.70
N TRP A 303 -2.60 -24.60 -13.87
CA TRP A 303 -1.71 -23.44 -13.80
C TRP A 303 -0.32 -23.81 -13.26
N ILE A 304 -0.24 -24.62 -12.20
CA ILE A 304 1.02 -25.16 -11.65
C ILE A 304 1.82 -25.89 -12.74
N ARG A 305 1.17 -26.72 -13.57
CA ARG A 305 1.84 -27.42 -14.67
C ARG A 305 2.42 -26.46 -15.70
N GLN A 306 1.66 -25.43 -16.09
CA GLN A 306 2.13 -24.40 -17.02
C GLN A 306 3.38 -23.67 -16.49
N LEU A 307 3.39 -23.34 -15.19
CA LEU A 307 4.55 -22.72 -14.53
C LEU A 307 5.76 -23.68 -14.53
N ASN A 308 5.54 -24.96 -14.25
CA ASN A 308 6.59 -25.97 -14.24
C ASN A 308 7.22 -26.21 -15.63
N GLU A 309 6.40 -26.21 -16.69
CA GLU A 309 6.84 -26.34 -18.08
C GLU A 309 7.62 -25.11 -18.57
N SER A 310 7.24 -23.91 -18.10
CA SER A 310 7.87 -22.64 -18.45
C SER A 310 9.19 -22.37 -17.72
N SER A 311 9.58 -23.23 -16.78
CA SER A 311 10.82 -23.10 -16.01
C SER A 311 12.06 -23.53 -16.82
N PRO A 312 13.04 -22.63 -17.07
CA PRO A 312 14.13 -22.85 -18.02
C PRO A 312 15.26 -23.75 -17.49
N THR A 313 15.21 -24.21 -16.24
CA THR A 313 16.28 -25.00 -15.61
C THR A 313 15.92 -26.50 -15.59
N PRO A 314 16.55 -27.35 -16.42
CA PRO A 314 16.13 -28.74 -16.59
C PRO A 314 16.63 -29.71 -15.51
N ARG A 315 17.38 -29.24 -14.50
CA ARG A 315 18.12 -30.11 -13.56
C ARG A 315 18.20 -29.58 -12.13
N ASP A 316 17.10 -29.04 -11.62
CA ASP A 316 16.99 -28.86 -10.17
C ASP A 316 16.41 -30.16 -9.57
N PRO A 317 17.11 -30.86 -8.65
CA PRO A 317 16.53 -32.01 -7.95
C PRO A 317 15.21 -31.67 -7.24
N ALA A 318 14.99 -30.42 -6.85
CA ALA A 318 13.72 -29.96 -6.28
C ALA A 318 12.56 -30.00 -7.30
N LYS A 319 12.84 -29.91 -8.61
CA LYS A 319 11.82 -30.00 -9.67
C LYS A 319 11.20 -31.38 -9.74
N GLY A 320 12.02 -32.44 -9.64
CA GLY A 320 11.53 -33.82 -9.66
C GLY A 320 10.67 -34.15 -8.43
N ASP A 321 11.08 -33.66 -7.26
CA ASP A 321 10.29 -33.78 -6.03
C ASP A 321 8.95 -33.05 -6.13
N LEU A 322 8.93 -31.87 -6.75
CA LEU A 322 7.73 -31.07 -6.93
C LEU A 322 6.75 -31.70 -7.94
N GLU A 323 7.27 -32.24 -9.04
CA GLU A 323 6.46 -33.00 -10.01
C GLU A 323 5.85 -34.25 -9.37
N ALA A 324 6.61 -34.95 -8.53
CA ALA A 324 6.10 -36.08 -7.76
C ALA A 324 5.01 -35.65 -6.77
N ALA A 325 5.19 -34.52 -6.09
CA ALA A 325 4.20 -33.96 -5.17
C ALA A 325 2.90 -33.59 -5.91
N VAL A 326 3.00 -32.92 -7.05
CA VAL A 326 1.85 -32.54 -7.90
C VAL A 326 1.09 -33.78 -8.38
N ARG A 327 1.78 -34.82 -8.87
CA ARG A 327 1.14 -36.08 -9.28
C ARG A 327 0.45 -36.80 -8.12
N ALA A 328 1.09 -36.83 -6.96
CA ALA A 328 0.48 -37.44 -5.77
C ALA A 328 -0.80 -36.71 -5.36
N PHE A 329 -0.84 -35.38 -5.45
CA PHE A 329 -2.05 -34.61 -5.17
C PHE A 329 -3.15 -34.85 -6.23
N GLU A 330 -2.79 -34.99 -7.51
CA GLU A 330 -3.73 -35.31 -8.59
C GLU A 330 -4.44 -36.65 -8.37
N GLU A 331 -3.72 -37.67 -7.89
CA GLU A 331 -4.30 -38.97 -7.55
C GLU A 331 -5.32 -38.85 -6.40
N LEU A 332 -4.98 -38.06 -5.37
CA LEU A 332 -5.87 -37.79 -4.25
C LEU A 332 -7.13 -37.02 -4.70
N LEU A 333 -6.94 -36.03 -5.59
CA LEU A 333 -8.04 -35.25 -6.15
C LEU A 333 -8.96 -36.08 -7.04
N ALA A 334 -8.40 -37.03 -7.80
CA ALA A 334 -9.18 -37.95 -8.64
C ALA A 334 -10.13 -38.81 -7.79
N ALA A 335 -9.67 -39.27 -6.62
CA ALA A 335 -10.42 -40.10 -5.68
C ALA A 335 -11.44 -39.33 -4.81
N TRP A 336 -11.39 -38.00 -4.79
CA TRP A 336 -12.30 -37.17 -4.00
C TRP A 336 -13.60 -36.87 -4.77
N GLU A 337 -14.75 -37.07 -4.14
CA GLU A 337 -16.07 -37.01 -4.80
C GLU A 337 -16.54 -35.60 -5.20
N GLY A 338 -15.86 -34.56 -4.71
CA GLY A 338 -16.03 -33.20 -5.19
C GLY A 338 -17.01 -32.37 -4.37
N ASP A 339 -16.46 -31.28 -3.84
CA ASP A 339 -17.06 -30.15 -3.14
C ASP A 339 -17.25 -30.34 -1.63
N GLY A 340 -16.53 -29.52 -0.85
CA GLY A 340 -16.61 -29.49 0.61
C GLY A 340 -15.27 -29.76 1.30
N ALA A 341 -15.31 -30.52 2.41
CA ALA A 341 -14.12 -30.81 3.20
C ALA A 341 -13.15 -31.75 2.43
N PRO A 342 -11.83 -31.49 2.48
CA PRO A 342 -10.85 -32.40 1.89
C PRO A 342 -10.86 -33.75 2.63
N SER A 343 -10.48 -34.81 1.92
CA SER A 343 -10.28 -36.11 2.56
C SER A 343 -9.07 -36.10 3.51
N ASP A 344 -9.08 -36.96 4.53
CA ASP A 344 -7.95 -37.12 5.46
C ASP A 344 -6.63 -37.36 4.73
N ALA A 345 -6.68 -38.08 3.59
CA ALA A 345 -5.50 -38.35 2.77
C ALA A 345 -4.94 -37.07 2.10
N MET A 346 -5.81 -36.18 1.63
CA MET A 346 -5.40 -34.86 1.11
C MET A 346 -4.78 -33.99 2.19
N VAL A 347 -5.38 -33.97 3.38
CA VAL A 347 -4.88 -33.18 4.53
C VAL A 347 -3.52 -33.72 4.99
N ALA A 348 -3.38 -35.04 5.11
CA ALA A 348 -2.13 -35.68 5.49
C ALA A 348 -1.02 -35.43 4.47
N TRP A 349 -1.33 -35.53 3.17
CA TRP A 349 -0.40 -35.18 2.10
C TRP A 349 0.05 -33.71 2.21
N ALA A 350 -0.90 -32.78 2.35
CA ALA A 350 -0.61 -31.34 2.40
C ALA A 350 0.23 -30.97 3.63
N SER A 351 -0.10 -31.54 4.79
CA SER A 351 0.65 -31.37 6.03
C SER A 351 2.10 -31.85 5.90
N ASN A 352 2.29 -33.04 5.30
CA ASN A 352 3.62 -33.60 5.06
C ASN A 352 4.42 -32.77 4.06
N PHE A 353 3.77 -32.27 3.00
CA PHE A 353 4.40 -31.40 2.02
C PHE A 353 4.90 -30.10 2.67
N LEU A 354 4.02 -29.41 3.41
CA LEU A 354 4.35 -28.17 4.11
C LEU A 354 5.49 -28.37 5.11
N ALA A 355 5.44 -29.43 5.93
CA ALA A 355 6.50 -29.73 6.89
C ALA A 355 7.87 -29.99 6.23
N ARG A 356 7.89 -30.57 5.02
CA ARG A 356 9.13 -30.81 4.27
C ARG A 356 9.69 -29.53 3.63
N TRP A 357 8.83 -28.56 3.32
CA TRP A 357 9.18 -27.33 2.62
C TRP A 357 9.15 -26.06 3.48
N ASP A 358 8.99 -26.21 4.79
CA ASP A 358 9.14 -25.13 5.76
C ASP A 358 10.63 -24.84 5.96
N VAL A 359 11.15 -23.89 5.17
CA VAL A 359 12.49 -23.35 5.34
C VAL A 359 12.36 -22.21 6.35
N GLY A 360 12.30 -22.58 7.64
CA GLY A 360 12.38 -21.75 8.84
C GLY A 360 11.97 -20.28 8.77
N GLU A 361 10.93 -19.90 9.52
CA GLU A 361 10.55 -18.52 9.90
C GLU A 361 11.65 -17.71 10.66
N ASN A 362 12.91 -18.12 10.68
CA ASN A 362 13.95 -17.57 11.56
C ASN A 362 14.87 -16.48 10.96
N GLU A 363 14.60 -15.95 9.77
CA GLU A 363 15.40 -14.81 9.24
C GLU A 363 14.61 -13.51 9.01
N ALA A 364 13.28 -13.49 9.19
CA ALA A 364 12.46 -12.29 8.95
C ALA A 364 11.99 -11.57 10.24
N SER A 365 12.41 -12.02 11.42
CA SER A 365 12.12 -11.36 12.71
C SER A 365 13.25 -10.47 13.23
N ARG A 366 14.16 -10.04 12.33
CA ARG A 366 15.00 -8.86 12.55
C ARG A 366 14.48 -7.75 11.64
N GLU A 367 14.09 -6.65 12.29
CA GLU A 367 13.56 -5.40 11.71
C GLU A 367 12.02 -5.36 11.58
N ASP A 368 11.38 -5.12 12.74
CA ASP A 368 10.39 -4.05 12.92
C ASP A 368 10.84 -3.20 14.11
#